data_AF-A0A3B0UG63-F1
#
_entry.id   AF-A0A3B0UG63-F1
#
_cell.length_a   1.000
_cell.length_b   1.000
_cell.length_c   1.000
_cell.angle_alpha   90.00
_cell.angle_beta   90.00
_cell.angle_gamma   90.00
#
_symmetry.space_group_name_H-M   'P 1'
#
loop_
_entity.id
_entity.type
_entity.pdbx_description
1 polymer ?
#
loop_
_entity_poly.entity_id
_entity_poly.type
_entity_poly.pdbx_seq_one_letter_code
_entity_poly.pdbx_strand_id
1 'polypeptide(L)'
;MEFDPPIASRETDELIEIANYIEKWDAKAVEQAKKELEIRGITKEEQNEKVSLWDAIAKEEWKLELEERKVESYSLFSLIWMAIRWPFTMLWDWHLKEDGYFRMHKQRRIAIISGIFFFLALLIWANLNSDNLNSKWQKEVDSQDISEWEEEFYSDTDLNQQLLDKAVNEAKNNQKQNIRTVLIINSDTSKIEQLKMVEASSLINISYTDDFDPSYILIITIDTK
;
A
#
# COMPACT_ATOMS: atom_id res chain seq x y z
N MET A 1 -9.47 -52.75 -19.88
CA MET A 1 -9.90 -51.38 -19.57
C MET A 1 -11.15 -51.19 -20.40
N GLU A 2 -12.28 -51.04 -19.74
CA GLU A 2 -13.55 -50.81 -20.42
C GLU A 2 -13.71 -49.31 -20.59
N PHE A 3 -13.90 -48.87 -21.84
CA PHE A 3 -14.27 -47.49 -22.14
C PHE A 3 -15.78 -47.37 -22.03
N ASP A 4 -16.27 -46.26 -21.48
CA ASP A 4 -17.69 -45.96 -21.36
C ASP A 4 -18.00 -44.65 -22.14
N PRO A 5 -18.81 -44.69 -23.21
CA PRO A 5 -19.35 -45.88 -23.85
C PRO A 5 -18.25 -46.72 -24.54
N PRO A 6 -18.50 -48.03 -24.78
CA PRO A 6 -17.58 -48.90 -25.51
C PRO A 6 -17.18 -48.33 -26.87
N ILE A 7 -15.92 -48.50 -27.26
CA ILE A 7 -15.39 -48.00 -28.57
C ILE A 7 -16.25 -48.50 -29.74
N ALA A 8 -16.66 -49.77 -29.71
CA ALA A 8 -17.50 -50.35 -30.77
C ALA A 8 -18.89 -49.70 -30.89
N SER A 9 -19.43 -49.09 -29.82
CA SER A 9 -20.72 -48.41 -29.85
C SER A 9 -20.64 -46.94 -30.30
N ARG A 10 -19.42 -46.40 -30.48
CA ARG A 10 -19.22 -45.01 -30.92
C ARG A 10 -19.52 -44.82 -32.40
N GLU A 11 -19.86 -43.60 -32.76
CA GLU A 11 -20.10 -43.22 -34.15
C GLU A 11 -18.80 -43.29 -34.96
N THR A 12 -18.93 -43.48 -36.28
CA THR A 12 -17.76 -43.59 -37.17
C THR A 12 -16.88 -42.35 -37.11
N ASP A 13 -17.47 -41.17 -36.95
CA ASP A 13 -16.73 -39.90 -36.88
C ASP A 13 -15.87 -39.81 -35.61
N GLU A 14 -16.43 -40.19 -34.47
CA GLU A 14 -15.68 -40.27 -33.21
C GLU A 14 -14.53 -41.27 -33.32
N LEU A 15 -14.72 -42.41 -34.00
CA LEU A 15 -13.66 -43.38 -34.22
C LEU A 15 -12.53 -42.82 -35.09
N ILE A 16 -12.87 -42.07 -36.15
CA ILE A 16 -11.89 -41.39 -37.00
C ILE A 16 -11.11 -40.35 -36.18
N GLU A 17 -11.78 -39.60 -35.32
CA GLU A 17 -11.14 -38.64 -34.41
C GLU A 17 -10.15 -39.35 -33.46
N ILE A 18 -10.60 -40.41 -32.78
CA ILE A 18 -9.77 -41.19 -31.85
C ILE A 18 -8.57 -41.79 -32.56
N ALA A 19 -8.75 -42.33 -33.77
CA ALA A 19 -7.69 -43.00 -34.51
C ALA A 19 -6.59 -42.05 -35.01
N ASN A 20 -6.94 -40.78 -35.31
CA ASN A 20 -6.06 -39.83 -35.98
C ASN A 20 -5.49 -38.73 -35.05
N TYR A 21 -6.13 -38.40 -33.93
CA TYR A 21 -5.61 -37.43 -32.94
C TYR A 21 -5.02 -38.13 -31.70
N ILE A 22 -3.96 -38.90 -31.92
CA ILE A 22 -3.33 -39.78 -30.91
C ILE A 22 -2.95 -39.03 -29.62
N GLU A 23 -2.55 -37.77 -29.70
CA GLU A 23 -2.15 -36.95 -28.53
C GLU A 23 -3.31 -36.66 -27.57
N LYS A 24 -4.56 -36.76 -28.02
CA LYS A 24 -5.76 -36.49 -27.22
C LYS A 24 -6.33 -37.74 -26.53
N TRP A 25 -5.85 -38.93 -26.88
CA TRP A 25 -6.48 -40.20 -26.51
C TRP A 25 -5.48 -41.22 -25.95
N ASP A 26 -5.97 -42.16 -25.13
CA ASP A 26 -5.18 -43.29 -24.66
C ASP A 26 -4.79 -44.20 -25.84
N ALA A 27 -3.53 -44.66 -25.89
CA ALA A 27 -3.03 -45.59 -26.91
C ALA A 27 -3.94 -46.82 -27.11
N LYS A 28 -4.55 -47.36 -26.03
CA LYS A 28 -5.49 -48.48 -26.13
C LYS A 28 -6.79 -48.11 -26.83
N ALA A 29 -7.28 -46.88 -26.64
CA ALA A 29 -8.46 -46.38 -27.34
C ALA A 29 -8.16 -46.21 -28.84
N VAL A 30 -6.99 -45.66 -29.16
CA VAL A 30 -6.51 -45.49 -30.54
C VAL A 30 -6.43 -46.84 -31.27
N GLU A 31 -5.84 -47.86 -30.63
CA GLU A 31 -5.77 -49.21 -31.22
C GLU A 31 -7.14 -49.85 -31.44
N GLN A 32 -8.04 -49.72 -30.47
CA GLN A 32 -9.40 -50.25 -30.60
C GLN A 32 -10.19 -49.53 -31.69
N ALA A 33 -10.06 -48.20 -31.79
CA ALA A 33 -10.75 -47.42 -32.81
C ALA A 33 -10.25 -47.77 -34.22
N LYS A 34 -8.93 -47.96 -34.40
CA LYS A 34 -8.37 -48.40 -35.69
C LYS A 34 -8.92 -49.76 -36.14
N LYS A 35 -9.01 -50.72 -35.21
CA LYS A 35 -9.60 -52.04 -35.50
C LYS A 35 -11.07 -51.95 -35.86
N GLU A 36 -11.83 -51.13 -35.14
CA GLU A 36 -13.25 -50.94 -35.41
C GLU A 36 -13.50 -50.25 -36.76
N LEU A 37 -12.68 -49.26 -37.13
CA LEU A 37 -12.74 -48.62 -38.45
C LEU A 37 -12.45 -49.61 -39.59
N GLU A 38 -11.48 -50.52 -39.39
CA GLU A 38 -11.17 -51.58 -40.33
C GLU A 38 -12.34 -52.57 -40.47
N ILE A 39 -12.99 -52.95 -39.36
CA ILE A 39 -14.20 -53.79 -39.36
C ILE A 39 -15.35 -53.10 -40.12
N ARG A 40 -15.48 -51.78 -40.00
CA ARG A 40 -16.49 -50.98 -40.71
C ARG A 40 -16.14 -50.71 -42.17
N GLY A 41 -14.98 -51.16 -42.65
CA GLY A 41 -14.55 -50.98 -44.04
C GLY A 41 -14.17 -49.54 -44.39
N ILE A 42 -13.85 -48.70 -43.39
CA ILE A 42 -13.44 -47.30 -43.62
C ILE A 42 -11.97 -47.27 -44.03
N THR A 43 -11.74 -46.81 -45.26
CA THR A 43 -10.41 -46.70 -45.85
C THR A 43 -9.59 -45.58 -45.21
N LYS A 44 -8.26 -45.63 -45.36
CA LYS A 44 -7.39 -44.58 -44.82
C LYS A 44 -7.56 -43.27 -45.58
N GLU A 45 -7.89 -43.34 -46.86
CA GLU A 45 -8.22 -42.20 -47.71
C GLU A 45 -9.44 -41.45 -47.19
N GLU A 46 -10.53 -42.15 -46.87
CA GLU A 46 -11.74 -41.54 -46.28
C GLU A 46 -11.47 -40.88 -44.93
N GLN A 47 -10.64 -41.51 -44.09
CA GLN A 47 -10.21 -40.92 -42.82
C GLN A 47 -9.42 -39.61 -43.04
N ASN A 48 -8.44 -39.64 -43.95
CA ASN A 48 -7.60 -38.48 -44.24
C ASN A 48 -8.40 -37.32 -44.85
N GLU A 49 -9.35 -37.61 -45.73
CA GLU A 49 -10.24 -36.59 -46.31
C GLU A 49 -11.03 -35.88 -45.19
N LYS A 50 -11.58 -36.67 -44.27
CA LYS A 50 -12.37 -36.15 -43.16
C LYS A 50 -11.54 -35.33 -42.16
N VAL A 51 -10.36 -35.83 -41.79
CA VAL A 51 -9.40 -35.11 -40.94
C VAL A 51 -8.93 -33.82 -41.62
N SER A 52 -8.65 -33.85 -42.92
CA SER A 52 -8.27 -32.65 -43.66
C SER A 52 -9.38 -31.60 -43.67
N LEU A 53 -10.64 -32.03 -43.78
CA LEU A 53 -11.79 -31.14 -43.72
C LEU A 53 -11.94 -30.52 -42.33
N TRP A 54 -11.82 -31.31 -41.25
CA TRP A 54 -11.85 -30.81 -39.88
C TRP A 54 -10.71 -29.83 -39.59
N ASP A 55 -9.48 -30.17 -40.01
CA ASP A 55 -8.32 -29.29 -39.84
C ASP A 55 -8.48 -27.99 -40.64
N ALA A 56 -9.12 -28.04 -41.82
CA ALA A 56 -9.40 -26.85 -42.60
C ALA A 56 -10.43 -25.94 -41.90
N ILE A 57 -11.53 -26.52 -41.39
CA ILE A 57 -12.55 -25.81 -40.61
C ILE A 57 -11.93 -25.19 -39.36
N ALA A 58 -11.20 -25.98 -38.57
CA ALA A 58 -10.55 -25.51 -37.35
C ALA A 58 -9.56 -24.36 -37.62
N LYS A 59 -8.83 -24.41 -38.74
CA LYS A 59 -7.94 -23.31 -39.16
C LYS A 59 -8.72 -22.06 -39.56
N GLU A 60 -9.88 -22.20 -40.19
CA GLU A 60 -10.73 -21.07 -40.57
C GLU A 60 -11.38 -20.44 -39.34
N GLU A 61 -11.94 -21.25 -38.43
CA GLU A 61 -12.48 -20.82 -37.15
C GLU A 61 -11.42 -20.10 -36.31
N TRP A 62 -10.22 -20.65 -36.21
CA TRP A 62 -9.11 -20.00 -35.51
C TRP A 62 -8.72 -18.65 -36.12
N LYS A 63 -8.76 -18.53 -37.45
CA LYS A 63 -8.51 -17.24 -38.12
C LYS A 63 -9.60 -16.23 -37.82
N LEU A 64 -10.87 -16.64 -37.88
CA LEU A 64 -12.01 -15.77 -37.53
C LEU A 64 -11.91 -15.31 -36.08
N GLU A 65 -11.64 -16.22 -35.16
CA GLU A 65 -11.43 -15.90 -33.75
C GLU A 65 -10.28 -14.90 -33.56
N LEU A 66 -9.14 -15.10 -34.24
CA LEU A 66 -8.03 -14.13 -34.21
C LEU A 66 -8.43 -12.75 -34.78
N GLU A 67 -9.32 -12.68 -35.76
CA GLU A 67 -9.82 -11.41 -36.29
C GLU A 67 -10.79 -10.72 -35.31
N GLU A 68 -11.66 -11.48 -34.64
CA GLU A 68 -12.54 -10.97 -33.59
C GLU A 68 -11.74 -10.42 -32.40
N ARG A 69 -10.74 -11.18 -31.92
CA ARG A 69 -9.87 -10.77 -30.81
C ARG A 69 -9.09 -9.49 -31.12
N LYS A 70 -8.70 -9.26 -32.38
CA LYS A 70 -7.99 -8.02 -32.79
C LYS A 70 -8.83 -6.77 -32.58
N VAL A 71 -10.14 -6.86 -32.83
CA VAL A 71 -11.06 -5.70 -32.76
C VAL A 71 -11.69 -5.53 -31.39
N GLU A 72 -11.61 -6.55 -30.54
CA GLU A 72 -12.13 -6.53 -29.19
C GLU A 72 -11.56 -5.36 -28.38
N SER A 73 -12.39 -4.81 -27.50
CA SER A 73 -12.06 -3.62 -26.75
C SER A 73 -12.72 -3.60 -25.39
N TYR A 74 -12.00 -3.02 -24.44
CA TYR A 74 -12.53 -2.71 -23.14
C TYR A 74 -13.68 -1.70 -23.23
N SER A 75 -14.70 -1.90 -22.40
CA SER A 75 -15.74 -0.90 -22.21
C SER A 75 -15.16 0.36 -21.55
N LEU A 76 -15.78 1.52 -21.80
CA LEU A 76 -15.30 2.78 -21.22
C LEU A 76 -15.22 2.71 -19.68
N PHE A 77 -16.22 2.11 -19.03
CA PHE A 77 -16.24 1.92 -17.57
C PHE A 77 -15.09 1.03 -17.09
N SER A 78 -14.78 -0.05 -17.81
CA SER A 78 -13.63 -0.90 -17.45
C SER A 78 -12.30 -0.15 -17.56
N LEU A 79 -12.14 0.73 -18.56
CA LEU A 79 -10.95 1.55 -18.71
C LEU A 79 -10.80 2.59 -17.59
N ILE A 80 -11.89 3.24 -17.19
CA ILE A 80 -11.88 4.17 -16.05
C ILE A 80 -11.47 3.43 -14.77
N TRP A 81 -12.04 2.26 -14.54
CA TRP A 81 -11.73 1.45 -13.37
C TRP A 81 -10.28 0.97 -13.35
N MET A 82 -9.77 0.54 -14.50
CA MET A 82 -8.37 0.19 -14.70
C MET A 82 -7.42 1.35 -14.41
N ALA A 83 -7.79 2.58 -14.81
CA ALA A 83 -6.99 3.77 -14.55
C ALA A 83 -6.96 4.13 -13.06
N ILE A 84 -8.10 4.07 -12.36
CA ILE A 84 -8.17 4.29 -10.90
C ILE A 84 -7.32 3.25 -10.16
N ARG A 85 -7.34 1.99 -10.63
CA ARG A 85 -6.62 0.86 -10.03
C ARG A 85 -5.36 0.48 -10.80
N TRP A 86 -4.69 1.47 -11.40
CA TRP A 86 -3.53 1.23 -12.27
C TRP A 86 -2.44 0.32 -11.67
N PRO A 87 -2.14 0.33 -10.34
CA PRO A 87 -1.12 -0.57 -9.79
C PRO A 87 -1.51 -2.05 -9.92
N PHE A 88 -2.78 -2.38 -9.65
CA PHE A 88 -3.30 -3.73 -9.81
C PHE A 88 -3.39 -4.11 -11.29
N THR A 89 -3.85 -3.18 -12.13
CA THR A 89 -3.93 -3.37 -13.58
C THR A 89 -2.55 -3.64 -14.18
N MET A 90 -1.47 -3.13 -13.60
CA MET A 90 -0.11 -3.40 -14.08
C MET A 90 0.33 -4.85 -13.85
N LEU A 91 -0.16 -5.52 -12.79
CA LEU A 91 0.31 -6.85 -12.40
C LEU A 91 -0.38 -8.01 -13.13
N TRP A 92 -1.51 -7.78 -13.81
CA TRP A 92 -2.34 -8.83 -14.42
C TRP A 92 -2.19 -8.92 -15.96
N ASP A 93 -2.72 -9.95 -16.62
CA ASP A 93 -2.92 -10.08 -18.09
C ASP A 93 -1.77 -9.66 -19.04
N TRP A 94 -0.54 -10.09 -18.80
CA TRP A 94 0.61 -9.73 -19.65
C TRP A 94 0.57 -10.34 -21.06
N HIS A 95 -0.21 -11.41 -21.27
CA HIS A 95 -0.23 -12.18 -22.51
C HIS A 95 -1.25 -11.69 -23.56
N LEU A 96 -2.02 -10.61 -23.28
CA LEU A 96 -3.02 -10.08 -24.22
C LEU A 96 -2.51 -9.87 -25.65
N LYS A 97 -1.26 -9.43 -25.80
CA LYS A 97 -0.67 -9.24 -27.13
C LYS A 97 -0.33 -10.56 -27.83
N GLU A 98 0.09 -11.56 -27.07
CA GLU A 98 0.42 -12.91 -27.57
C GLU A 98 -0.86 -13.66 -27.96
N ASP A 99 -1.95 -13.44 -27.22
CA ASP A 99 -3.26 -14.06 -27.45
C ASP A 99 -4.07 -13.43 -28.60
N GLY A 100 -3.56 -12.36 -29.22
CA GLY A 100 -4.17 -11.67 -30.38
C GLY A 100 -4.98 -10.40 -30.04
N TYR A 101 -5.07 -10.00 -28.77
CA TYR A 101 -5.85 -8.84 -28.29
C TYR A 101 -5.09 -7.51 -28.40
N PHE A 102 -4.67 -7.13 -29.61
CA PHE A 102 -3.84 -5.94 -29.85
C PHE A 102 -4.49 -4.62 -29.38
N ARG A 103 -5.79 -4.45 -29.63
CA ARG A 103 -6.51 -3.23 -29.27
C ARG A 103 -6.67 -3.09 -27.75
N MET A 104 -7.08 -4.15 -27.07
CA MET A 104 -7.18 -4.19 -25.60
C MET A 104 -5.83 -3.93 -24.94
N HIS A 105 -4.76 -4.53 -25.45
CA HIS A 105 -3.40 -4.26 -24.95
C HIS A 105 -3.04 -2.76 -25.04
N LYS A 106 -3.35 -2.10 -26.17
CA LYS A 106 -3.13 -0.66 -26.31
C LYS A 106 -3.99 0.16 -25.34
N GLN A 107 -5.27 -0.17 -25.22
CA GLN A 107 -6.20 0.54 -24.32
C GLN A 107 -5.79 0.42 -22.85
N ARG A 108 -5.35 -0.77 -22.41
CA ARG A 108 -4.83 -1.00 -21.06
C ARG A 108 -3.61 -0.13 -20.78
N ARG A 109 -2.66 -0.06 -21.72
CA ARG A 109 -1.48 0.81 -21.58
C ARG A 109 -1.88 2.27 -21.42
N ILE A 110 -2.86 2.74 -22.20
CA ILE A 110 -3.40 4.10 -22.08
C ILE A 110 -4.04 4.31 -20.71
N ALA A 111 -4.84 3.35 -20.22
CA ALA A 111 -5.49 3.43 -18.91
C ALA A 111 -4.48 3.48 -17.75
N ILE A 112 -3.40 2.68 -17.81
CA ILE A 112 -2.34 2.73 -16.80
C ILE A 112 -1.65 4.10 -16.82
N ILE A 113 -1.28 4.59 -18.01
CA ILE A 113 -0.62 5.89 -18.16
C ILE A 113 -1.53 7.02 -17.64
N SER A 114 -2.81 7.02 -18.02
CA SER A 114 -3.76 8.03 -17.53
C SER A 114 -3.97 7.94 -16.03
N GLY A 115 -4.00 6.73 -15.46
CA GLY A 115 -4.06 6.50 -14.01
C GLY A 115 -2.86 7.09 -13.26
N ILE A 116 -1.65 6.89 -13.78
CA ILE A 116 -0.42 7.46 -13.21
C ILE A 116 -0.48 8.99 -13.25
N PHE A 117 -0.81 9.59 -14.39
CA PHE A 117 -0.92 11.05 -14.52
C PHE A 117 -1.99 11.64 -13.60
N PHE A 118 -3.14 10.97 -13.51
CA PHE A 118 -4.22 11.37 -12.60
C PHE A 118 -3.76 11.35 -11.14
N PHE A 119 -3.06 10.28 -10.72
CA PHE A 119 -2.54 10.18 -9.36
C PHE A 119 -1.48 11.26 -9.06
N LEU A 120 -0.58 11.54 -10.00
CA LEU A 120 0.39 12.64 -9.86
C LEU A 120 -0.30 14.01 -9.73
N ALA A 121 -1.34 14.25 -10.54
CA ALA A 121 -2.12 15.49 -10.45
C ALA A 121 -2.78 15.63 -9.07
N LEU A 122 -3.33 14.55 -8.51
CA LEU A 122 -3.89 14.55 -7.16
C LEU A 122 -2.83 14.85 -6.09
N LEU A 123 -1.62 14.28 -6.20
CA LEU A 123 -0.53 14.57 -5.26
C LEU A 123 -0.10 16.03 -5.31
N ILE A 124 0.04 16.60 -6.51
CA ILE A 124 0.38 18.02 -6.69
C ILE A 124 -0.73 18.90 -6.10
N TRP A 125 -1.99 18.59 -6.41
CA TRP A 125 -3.13 19.33 -5.88
C TRP A 125 -3.22 19.25 -4.34
N ALA A 126 -3.00 18.06 -3.76
CA ALA A 126 -2.98 17.88 -2.31
C ALA A 126 -1.86 18.70 -1.66
N ASN A 127 -0.66 18.69 -2.24
CA ASN A 127 0.48 19.47 -1.75
C ASN A 127 0.18 20.98 -1.77
N LEU A 128 -0.31 21.50 -2.90
CA LEU A 128 -0.65 22.93 -3.04
C LEU A 128 -1.76 23.40 -2.08
N ASN A 129 -2.67 22.50 -1.68
CA ASN A 129 -3.75 22.84 -0.75
C ASN A 129 -3.39 22.59 0.72
N SER A 130 -2.35 21.81 1.00
CA SER A 130 -1.91 21.51 2.37
C SER A 130 -1.54 22.79 3.13
N ASP A 131 -0.82 23.72 2.50
CA ASP A 131 -0.40 24.97 3.14
C ASP A 131 -1.59 25.87 3.52
N ASN A 132 -2.61 25.88 2.66
CA ASN A 132 -3.85 26.62 2.91
C ASN A 132 -4.69 26.01 4.02
N LEU A 133 -4.70 24.68 4.14
CA LEU A 133 -5.42 23.98 5.20
C LEU A 133 -4.70 24.14 6.55
N ASN A 134 -3.37 23.97 6.56
CA ASN A 134 -2.56 24.10 7.76
C ASN A 134 -2.63 25.52 8.33
N SER A 135 -2.54 26.55 7.47
CA SER A 135 -2.65 27.94 7.92
C SER A 135 -4.05 28.32 8.43
N LYS A 136 -5.11 27.74 7.87
CA LYS A 136 -6.47 27.91 8.40
C LYS A 136 -6.63 27.23 9.76
N TRP A 137 -6.16 26.00 9.87
CA TRP A 137 -6.22 25.25 11.13
C TRP A 137 -5.39 25.93 12.22
N GLN A 138 -4.19 26.42 11.91
CA GLN A 138 -3.38 27.21 12.84
C GLN A 138 -4.13 28.46 13.31
N LYS A 139 -4.74 29.22 12.40
CA LYS A 139 -5.55 30.39 12.78
C LYS A 139 -6.74 30.03 13.65
N GLU A 140 -7.38 28.89 13.40
CA GLU A 140 -8.49 28.40 14.20
C GLU A 140 -8.02 28.03 15.61
N VAL A 141 -6.91 27.31 15.73
CA VAL A 141 -6.25 26.97 17.01
C VAL A 141 -5.84 28.24 17.76
N ASP A 142 -5.15 29.17 17.09
CA ASP A 142 -4.70 30.45 17.68
C ASP A 142 -5.88 31.36 18.08
N SER A 143 -7.05 31.17 17.46
CA SER A 143 -8.27 31.92 17.80
C SER A 143 -9.08 31.31 18.94
N GLN A 144 -8.79 30.06 19.33
CA GLN A 144 -9.40 29.47 20.51
C GLN A 144 -8.81 30.15 21.75
N ASP A 145 -9.68 30.71 22.58
CA ASP A 145 -9.28 31.28 23.85
C ASP A 145 -8.97 30.14 24.83
N ILE A 146 -7.70 30.02 25.23
CA ILE A 146 -7.23 29.04 26.22
C ILE A 146 -7.01 29.67 27.59
N SER A 147 -7.41 30.92 27.80
CA SER A 147 -7.17 31.64 29.06
C SER A 147 -7.78 30.96 30.28
N GLU A 148 -8.96 30.32 30.13
CA GLU A 148 -9.61 29.55 31.21
C GLU A 148 -8.77 28.32 31.62
N TRP A 149 -8.19 27.61 30.65
CA TRP A 149 -7.29 26.48 30.90
C TRP A 149 -5.96 26.96 31.50
N GLU A 150 -5.41 28.06 30.98
CA GLU A 150 -4.20 28.66 31.54
C GLU A 150 -4.40 29.14 32.98
N GLU A 151 -5.57 29.67 33.32
CA GLU A 151 -5.91 30.04 34.69
C GLU A 151 -6.05 28.80 35.58
N GLU A 152 -6.68 27.72 35.12
CA GLU A 152 -6.80 26.48 35.89
C GLU A 152 -5.43 25.83 36.19
N PHE A 153 -4.48 25.87 35.25
CA PHE A 153 -3.18 25.20 35.39
C PHE A 153 -2.02 26.11 35.84
N TYR A 154 -2.09 27.43 35.58
CA TYR A 154 -1.05 28.40 35.92
C TYR A 154 -1.48 29.47 36.94
N SER A 155 -2.71 29.43 37.49
CA SER A 155 -3.14 30.38 38.55
C SER A 155 -2.33 30.29 39.84
N ASP A 156 -1.57 29.21 40.06
CA ASP A 156 -0.67 29.06 41.20
C ASP A 156 0.66 29.87 41.02
N THR A 157 0.53 31.10 40.53
CA THR A 157 1.66 32.05 40.42
C THR A 157 2.28 32.35 41.78
N ASP A 158 1.48 32.28 42.85
CA ASP A 158 1.95 32.45 44.23
C ASP A 158 2.74 31.22 44.71
N LEU A 159 2.30 30.01 44.36
CA LEU A 159 3.03 28.77 44.66
C LEU A 159 4.39 28.72 43.94
N ASN A 160 4.43 29.09 42.66
CA ASN A 160 5.66 29.14 41.89
C ASN A 160 6.66 30.16 42.44
N GLN A 161 6.18 31.32 42.91
CA GLN A 161 7.03 32.32 43.55
C GLN A 161 7.55 31.83 44.91
N GLN A 162 6.70 31.20 45.72
CA GLN A 162 7.09 30.60 47.00
C GLN A 162 8.11 29.46 46.84
N LEU A 163 7.95 28.62 45.83
CA LEU A 163 8.90 27.55 45.50
C LEU A 163 10.25 28.13 45.07
N LEU A 164 10.25 29.20 44.26
CA LEU A 164 11.47 29.92 43.87
C LEU A 164 12.18 30.53 45.09
N ASP A 165 11.43 31.22 45.96
CA ASP A 165 11.98 31.85 47.16
C ASP A 165 12.56 30.81 48.12
N LYS A 166 11.88 29.66 48.27
CA LYS A 166 12.37 28.53 49.06
C LYS A 166 13.68 27.98 48.49
N ALA A 167 13.74 27.75 47.19
CA ALA A 167 14.94 27.24 46.51
C ALA A 167 16.14 28.21 46.60
N VAL A 168 15.89 29.52 46.46
CA VAL A 168 16.92 30.56 46.63
C VAL A 168 17.45 30.59 48.06
N ASN A 169 16.56 30.51 49.05
CA ASN A 169 16.96 30.52 50.47
C ASN A 169 17.77 29.28 50.84
N GLU A 170 17.40 28.10 50.31
CA GLU A 170 18.13 26.85 50.53
C GLU A 170 19.52 26.88 49.87
N ALA A 171 19.62 27.37 48.64
CA ALA A 171 20.90 27.56 47.96
C ALA A 171 21.85 28.50 48.73
N LYS A 172 21.32 29.60 49.28
CA LYS A 172 22.08 30.54 50.14
C LYS A 172 22.53 29.89 51.45
N ASN A 173 21.71 29.03 52.05
CA ASN A 173 22.08 28.31 53.27
C ASN A 173 23.20 27.29 53.00
N ASN A 174 23.06 26.50 51.93
CA ASN A 174 24.07 25.54 51.49
C ASN A 174 25.41 26.22 51.18
N GLN A 175 25.39 27.42 50.58
CA GLN A 175 26.60 28.22 50.37
C GLN A 175 27.32 28.56 51.69
N LYS A 176 26.60 28.97 52.74
CA LYS A 176 27.21 29.22 54.06
C LYS A 176 27.86 27.98 54.67
N GLN A 177 27.34 26.80 54.32
CA GLN A 177 27.86 25.50 54.76
C GLN A 177 28.91 24.93 53.81
N ASN A 178 29.29 25.68 52.76
CA ASN A 178 30.23 25.26 51.72
C ASN A 178 29.79 24.01 50.93
N ILE A 179 28.48 23.79 50.84
CA ILE A 179 27.86 22.69 50.09
C ILE A 179 27.53 23.19 48.68
N ARG A 180 27.80 22.36 47.67
CA ARG A 180 27.46 22.69 46.29
C ARG A 180 26.03 22.25 45.96
N THR A 181 25.29 23.12 45.29
CA THR A 181 23.87 22.91 44.99
C THR A 181 23.63 22.98 43.49
N VAL A 182 22.90 22.01 42.95
CA VAL A 182 22.41 22.01 41.57
C VAL A 182 20.91 22.23 41.62
N LEU A 183 20.45 23.26 40.91
CA LEU A 183 19.03 23.63 40.85
C LEU A 183 18.47 23.20 39.49
N ILE A 184 17.46 22.33 39.51
CA ILE A 184 16.75 21.89 38.30
C ILE A 184 15.36 22.51 38.37
N ILE A 185 15.07 23.42 37.43
CA ILE A 185 13.81 24.13 37.35
C ILE A 185 13.14 23.75 36.04
N ASN A 186 11.90 23.30 36.13
CA ASN A 186 11.03 23.07 34.99
C ASN A 186 10.02 24.22 34.86
N SER A 187 10.49 25.42 34.52
CA SER A 187 9.60 26.57 34.33
C SER A 187 10.08 27.46 33.21
N ASP A 188 9.12 28.15 32.59
CA ASP A 188 9.31 29.06 31.48
C ASP A 188 10.43 30.09 31.74
N THR A 189 11.24 30.28 30.70
CA THR A 189 12.56 30.92 30.68
C THR A 189 12.58 32.40 31.11
N SER A 190 11.42 33.05 31.15
CA SER A 190 11.28 34.50 31.39
C SER A 190 11.53 34.93 32.85
N LYS A 191 11.29 34.06 33.84
CA LYS A 191 11.53 34.38 35.27
C LYS A 191 12.93 33.95 35.77
N ILE A 192 13.67 33.18 34.97
CA ILE A 192 14.99 32.61 35.32
C ILE A 192 16.11 33.67 35.31
N GLU A 193 15.96 34.78 34.59
CA GLU A 193 16.94 35.88 34.63
C GLU A 193 17.13 36.46 36.05
N GLN A 194 16.08 36.42 36.89
CA GLN A 194 16.15 36.87 38.28
C GLN A 194 17.03 35.93 39.14
N LEU A 195 17.11 34.64 38.80
CA LEU A 195 17.95 33.66 39.49
C LEU A 195 19.43 33.76 39.09
N LYS A 196 19.71 34.13 37.82
CA LYS A 196 21.07 34.43 37.37
C LYS A 196 21.67 35.68 38.05
N MET A 197 20.84 36.58 38.56
CA MET A 197 21.28 37.75 39.34
C MET A 197 21.66 37.42 40.79
N VAL A 198 21.29 36.25 41.30
CA VAL A 198 21.79 35.78 42.60
C VAL A 198 23.19 35.22 42.36
N GLU A 199 24.23 36.01 42.68
CA GLU A 199 25.65 35.60 42.66
C GLU A 199 25.95 34.51 43.71
N ALA A 200 25.33 33.34 43.56
CA ALA A 200 25.67 32.15 44.33
C ALA A 200 26.80 31.42 43.59
N SER A 201 28.03 31.65 44.01
CA SER A 201 29.25 30.96 43.52
C SER A 201 29.22 29.43 43.67
N SER A 202 28.16 28.87 44.27
CA SER A 202 27.90 27.45 44.50
C SER A 202 26.96 26.79 43.47
N LEU A 203 26.38 27.55 42.53
CA LEU A 203 25.43 27.05 41.54
C LEU A 203 26.18 26.49 40.33
N ILE A 204 26.22 25.15 40.20
CA ILE A 204 27.05 24.48 39.19
C ILE A 204 26.37 24.42 37.82
N ASN A 205 25.06 24.16 37.76
CA ASN A 205 24.33 24.01 36.50
C ASN A 205 22.81 24.19 36.70
N ILE A 206 22.11 24.61 35.64
CA ILE A 206 20.65 24.63 35.52
C ILE A 206 20.31 23.75 34.31
N SER A 207 19.65 22.62 34.54
CA SER A 207 19.23 21.68 33.48
C SER A 207 17.73 21.74 33.28
N TYR A 208 17.29 21.62 32.03
CA TYR A 208 15.88 21.59 31.63
C TYR A 208 15.45 20.18 31.26
N THR A 209 14.23 19.78 31.62
CA THR A 209 13.64 18.50 31.21
C THR A 209 12.18 18.72 30.86
N ASP A 210 11.76 18.40 29.64
CA ASP A 210 10.38 18.63 29.17
C ASP A 210 9.35 17.61 29.73
N ASP A 211 9.80 16.63 30.51
CA ASP A 211 9.00 15.45 30.90
C ASP A 211 8.48 15.47 32.36
N PHE A 212 8.58 16.59 33.10
CA PHE A 212 8.12 16.66 34.50
C PHE A 212 6.88 17.54 34.70
N ASP A 213 6.09 17.16 35.71
CA ASP A 213 4.98 17.96 36.24
C ASP A 213 5.50 19.36 36.66
N PRO A 214 4.91 20.47 36.17
CA PRO A 214 5.39 21.84 36.43
C PRO A 214 5.35 22.25 37.92
N SER A 215 4.77 21.44 38.80
CA SER A 215 4.56 21.75 40.20
C SER A 215 5.76 21.47 41.14
N TYR A 216 6.94 21.09 40.64
CA TYR A 216 8.11 20.77 41.48
C TYR A 216 9.43 21.41 41.02
N ILE A 217 10.15 21.99 41.97
CA ILE A 217 11.57 22.34 41.84
C ILE A 217 12.39 21.22 42.50
N LEU A 218 13.28 20.58 41.74
CA LEU A 218 14.16 19.55 42.26
C LEU A 218 15.51 20.18 42.64
N ILE A 219 15.83 20.17 43.94
CA ILE A 219 17.12 20.62 44.47
C ILE A 219 18.00 19.40 44.69
N ILE A 220 19.05 19.25 43.89
CA ILE A 220 20.05 18.19 44.10
C ILE A 220 21.24 18.81 44.82
N THR A 221 21.42 18.42 46.06
CA THR A 221 22.56 18.84 46.88
C THR A 221 23.66 17.78 46.78
N ILE A 222 24.87 18.18 46.41
CA ILE A 222 26.02 17.28 46.32
C ILE A 222 27.00 17.66 47.44
N ASP A 223 27.06 16.81 48.48
CA ASP A 223 28.04 16.94 49.55
C ASP A 223 29.39 16.41 49.05
N THR A 224 30.34 17.31 48.83
CA THR A 224 31.73 16.96 48.52
C THR A 224 32.56 17.14 49.78
N LYS A 225 32.53 16.15 50.67
CA LYS A 225 33.59 15.98 51.68
C LYS A 225 34.88 15.48 51.05
#